data_AF-A0A5D0S8V2-F1
#
_entry.id   AF-A0A5D0S8V2-F1
#
_cell.length_a   1.000
_cell.length_b   1.000
_cell.length_c   1.000
_cell.angle_alpha   90.00
_cell.angle_beta   90.00
_cell.angle_gamma   90.00
#
_symmetry.space_group_name_H-M   'P 1'
#
loop_
_entity.id
_entity.type
_entity.pdbx_description
1 polymer ?
#
loop_
_entity_poly.entity_id
_entity_poly.type
_entity_poly.pdbx_seq_one_letter_code
_entity_poly.pdbx_strand_id
1 'polypeptide(L)'
;MPEFIPVDLKNELSEYINIKKEFDSLENEVARFRLPIDIFMDYIDQLQNAHNKFLDEALKTARNSPYHYVYSSGVVKYLNKFLAKELPHPEYYKEGEEENWGIEVNENAPFSKKTLELLEEINKNPTRKFYLDNKEDFVEHLEEPMKLLFAEISSHLPKEMLSVLETEKNIVSRFPKNDFGRGGAWDFIWGAFYPKGGKRIRDAQLYIWINKDILEYGFSLGASGTVVEERFKRNLNKYNKEINKILKDDVTDYFNRFGVKDSDIEETSSFQEWIENINNYDVNICRKVEIKEVLGTDREEFIDDVTKAFITLMPLVYLSIEDTPMESIIDFINGQTTGTINLEYPLPQISEETSMNVSELTNWISAIKRKKQAIIYGPPGTGKTFVAEKLAKNLIGGSDGFYEVIQFHPSYSYEDFIGGIRPRTDENGNLSYPIVPGRFLTFCREAQKRDGNCVLIIDEINRANLSRVFGELMYLLEYRNQTVPLAIDGRHFSIPSNVYIIGTMNTADRTIALVDHALRRRFAFLKLEPKYEILERFHQDNDFDVTPLINVLKRLNKHIEDHFEVGISFFLRDNLQKEIEAIWTMEIEPYLEEYFFDQPEKVKDFKWEKIKDEIMG
;
A
#
# COMPACT_ATOMS: atom_id res chain seq x y z
N MET A 1 58.76 -3.57 -4.40
CA MET A 1 59.42 -2.34 -3.93
C MET A 1 59.89 -2.50 -2.49
N PRO A 2 61.03 -3.17 -2.21
CA PRO A 2 61.52 -3.34 -0.83
C PRO A 2 62.52 -2.26 -0.36
N GLU A 3 62.86 -1.27 -1.20
CA GLU A 3 64.05 -0.43 -0.97
C GLU A 3 63.81 0.97 -0.40
N PHE A 4 62.58 1.34 -0.01
CA PHE A 4 62.30 2.67 0.56
C PHE A 4 61.47 2.61 1.85
N ILE A 5 61.89 1.77 2.81
CA ILE A 5 61.40 1.86 4.19
C ILE A 5 62.44 2.65 5.00
N PRO A 6 62.07 3.80 5.59
CA PRO A 6 62.94 4.58 6.47
C PRO A 6 63.54 3.71 7.59
N VAL A 7 64.80 3.97 7.95
CA VAL A 7 65.56 3.14 8.91
C VAL A 7 64.83 3.00 10.25
N ASP A 8 64.12 4.04 10.68
CA ASP A 8 63.37 4.06 11.93
C ASP A 8 62.15 3.12 11.90
N LEU A 9 61.46 2.98 10.74
CA LEU A 9 60.37 2.02 10.57
C LEU A 9 60.85 0.57 10.50
N LYS A 10 62.08 0.32 10.04
CA LYS A 10 62.61 -1.05 9.93
C LYS A 10 62.80 -1.70 11.29
N ASN A 11 63.16 -0.93 12.31
CA ASN A 11 63.38 -1.45 13.66
C ASN A 11 62.04 -1.82 14.32
N GLU A 12 61.07 -0.91 14.31
CA GLU A 12 59.72 -1.16 14.87
C GLU A 12 58.98 -2.28 14.10
N LEU A 13 59.13 -2.36 12.77
CA LEU A 13 58.58 -3.45 11.97
C LEU A 13 59.24 -4.80 12.30
N SER A 14 60.54 -4.81 12.56
CA SER A 14 61.27 -6.04 12.93
C SER A 14 60.88 -6.52 14.33
N GLU A 15 60.67 -5.59 15.27
CA GLU A 15 60.17 -5.88 16.61
C GLU A 15 58.76 -6.46 16.56
N TYR A 16 57.83 -5.82 15.82
CA TYR A 16 56.47 -6.35 15.62
C TYR A 16 56.46 -7.73 14.96
N ILE A 17 57.28 -7.97 13.93
CA ILE A 17 57.37 -9.27 13.26
C ILE A 17 57.92 -10.36 14.18
N ASN A 18 58.88 -10.03 15.05
CA ASN A 18 59.41 -10.99 16.02
C ASN A 18 58.38 -11.37 17.09
N ILE A 19 57.69 -10.38 17.67
CA ILE A 19 56.64 -10.64 18.67
C ILE A 19 55.48 -11.42 18.03
N LYS A 20 55.10 -11.11 16.79
CA LYS A 20 54.08 -11.87 16.05
C LYS A 20 54.48 -13.33 15.81
N LYS A 21 55.75 -13.60 15.48
CA LYS A 21 56.24 -14.97 15.32
C LYS A 21 56.28 -15.76 16.63
N GLU A 22 56.65 -15.12 17.73
CA GLU A 22 56.59 -15.74 19.06
C GLU A 22 55.14 -16.04 19.46
N PHE A 23 54.22 -15.13 19.19
CA PHE A 23 52.79 -15.31 19.43
C PHE A 23 52.17 -16.42 18.58
N ASP A 24 52.44 -16.45 17.28
CA ASP A 24 51.96 -17.53 16.40
C ASP A 24 52.51 -18.91 16.85
N SER A 25 53.70 -18.95 17.46
CA SER A 25 54.28 -20.16 18.05
C SER A 25 53.60 -20.54 19.37
N LEU A 26 53.30 -19.55 20.23
CA LEU A 26 52.59 -19.71 21.50
C LEU A 26 51.13 -20.12 21.29
N GLU A 27 50.43 -19.57 20.30
CA GLU A 27 49.05 -19.93 19.95
C GLU A 27 48.95 -21.41 19.54
N ASN A 28 49.96 -21.90 18.79
CA ASN A 28 50.06 -23.32 18.44
C ASN A 28 50.42 -24.23 19.64
N GLU A 29 51.11 -23.72 20.66
CA GLU A 29 51.37 -24.44 21.92
C GLU A 29 50.18 -24.41 22.89
N VAL A 30 49.46 -23.28 23.00
CA VAL A 30 48.20 -23.13 23.77
C VAL A 30 47.12 -24.07 23.24
N ALA A 31 47.05 -24.23 21.91
CA ALA A 31 46.17 -25.20 21.26
C ALA A 31 46.54 -26.68 21.56
N ARG A 32 47.74 -26.96 22.11
CA ARG A 32 48.23 -28.30 22.43
C ARG A 32 48.44 -28.58 23.92
N PHE A 33 48.66 -27.56 24.76
CA PHE A 33 48.81 -27.67 26.22
C PHE A 33 48.20 -26.45 26.94
N ARG A 34 47.57 -26.69 28.10
CA ARG A 34 46.96 -25.66 28.97
C ARG A 34 48.04 -24.74 29.57
N LEU A 35 48.39 -23.67 28.86
CA LEU A 35 49.11 -22.52 29.42
C LEU A 35 48.14 -21.59 30.18
N PRO A 36 48.59 -20.91 31.24
CA PRO A 36 47.76 -19.93 31.96
C PRO A 36 47.39 -18.75 31.05
N ILE A 37 46.10 -18.42 31.00
CA ILE A 37 45.53 -17.31 30.20
C ILE A 37 46.27 -15.99 30.42
N ASP A 38 46.75 -15.74 31.65
CA ASP A 38 47.42 -14.49 32.00
C ASP A 38 48.72 -14.26 31.19
N ILE A 39 49.45 -15.33 30.86
CA ILE A 39 50.68 -15.25 30.05
C ILE A 39 50.33 -14.98 28.57
N PHE A 40 49.24 -15.56 28.08
CA PHE A 40 48.77 -15.33 26.71
C PHE A 40 48.24 -13.91 26.52
N MET A 41 47.51 -13.39 27.52
CA MET A 41 46.99 -12.02 27.53
C MET A 41 48.10 -10.98 27.59
N ASP A 42 49.15 -11.20 28.40
CA ASP A 42 50.31 -10.29 28.45
C ASP A 42 51.04 -10.22 27.10
N TYR A 43 51.10 -11.34 26.36
CA TYR A 43 51.64 -11.37 24.99
C TYR A 43 50.73 -10.66 23.97
N ILE A 44 49.39 -10.76 24.10
CA ILE A 44 48.45 -9.98 23.27
C ILE A 44 48.66 -8.48 23.50
N ASP A 45 48.77 -8.06 24.75
CA ASP A 45 48.98 -6.66 25.11
C ASP A 45 50.33 -6.13 24.58
N GLN A 46 51.40 -6.93 24.66
CA GLN A 46 52.69 -6.58 24.05
C GLN A 46 52.59 -6.45 22.53
N LEU A 47 51.82 -7.34 21.87
CA LEU A 47 51.60 -7.30 20.42
C LEU A 47 50.79 -6.08 19.97
N GLN A 48 49.72 -5.75 20.71
CA GLN A 48 48.89 -4.58 20.42
C GLN A 48 49.67 -3.28 20.66
N ASN A 49 50.48 -3.22 21.72
CA ASN A 49 51.32 -2.05 21.98
C ASN A 49 52.42 -1.86 20.92
N ALA A 50 53.10 -2.93 20.52
CA ALA A 50 54.08 -2.87 19.43
C ALA A 50 53.43 -2.50 18.09
N HIS A 51 52.22 -2.99 17.82
CA HIS A 51 51.42 -2.64 16.64
C HIS A 51 51.08 -1.15 16.58
N ASN A 52 50.54 -0.61 17.68
CA ASN A 52 50.14 0.79 17.77
C ASN A 52 51.34 1.72 17.64
N LYS A 53 52.46 1.37 18.27
CA LYS A 53 53.71 2.14 18.18
C LYS A 53 54.26 2.17 16.74
N PHE A 54 54.25 1.03 16.03
CA PHE A 54 54.63 0.96 14.63
C PHE A 54 53.72 1.82 13.73
N LEU A 55 52.41 1.78 13.96
CA LEU A 55 51.43 2.56 13.18
C LEU A 55 51.63 4.07 13.38
N ASP A 56 51.89 4.50 14.61
CA ASP A 56 52.13 5.90 14.96
C ASP A 56 53.43 6.43 14.33
N GLU A 57 54.51 5.65 14.36
CA GLU A 57 55.79 5.99 13.71
C GLU A 57 55.64 6.04 12.18
N ALA A 58 54.87 5.10 11.60
CA ALA A 58 54.56 5.06 10.17
C ALA A 58 53.76 6.29 9.73
N LEU A 59 52.76 6.70 10.52
CA LEU A 59 51.94 7.88 10.25
C LEU A 59 52.73 9.19 10.43
N LYS A 60 53.60 9.28 11.45
CA LYS A 60 54.52 10.43 11.61
C LYS A 60 55.47 10.57 10.44
N THR A 61 56.03 9.46 9.96
CA THR A 61 56.98 9.46 8.85
C THR A 61 56.29 9.78 7.52
N ALA A 62 55.04 9.34 7.34
CA ALA A 62 54.21 9.74 6.21
C ALA A 62 53.83 11.24 6.25
N ARG A 63 53.59 11.80 7.44
CA ARG A 63 53.24 13.23 7.62
C ARG A 63 54.42 14.18 7.35
N ASN A 64 55.66 13.75 7.53
CA ASN A 64 56.85 14.59 7.34
C ASN A 64 57.49 14.44 5.94
N SER A 65 56.88 13.69 5.02
CA SER A 65 57.39 13.46 3.67
C SER A 65 56.91 14.54 2.68
N PRO A 66 57.78 15.12 1.83
CA PRO A 66 57.42 16.20 0.90
C PRO A 66 56.49 15.76 -0.26
N TYR A 67 56.08 14.49 -0.34
CA TYR A 67 55.18 13.94 -1.35
C TYR A 67 53.80 13.60 -0.76
N HIS A 68 53.06 14.63 -0.37
CA HIS A 68 51.88 14.51 0.51
C HIS A 68 50.63 13.84 -0.08
N TYR A 69 50.52 13.61 -1.40
CA TYR A 69 49.25 13.16 -2.01
C TYR A 69 49.25 11.79 -2.69
N VAL A 70 50.40 11.14 -2.85
CA VAL A 70 50.48 9.87 -3.62
C VAL A 70 50.82 8.65 -2.75
N TYR A 71 51.41 8.85 -1.56
CA TYR A 71 51.92 7.73 -0.74
C TYR A 71 51.04 7.33 0.45
N SER A 72 50.11 8.17 0.92
CA SER A 72 49.29 7.86 2.09
C SER A 72 48.29 6.74 1.82
N SER A 73 47.64 6.71 0.65
CA SER A 73 46.64 5.69 0.31
C SER A 73 47.27 4.33 0.01
N GLY A 74 48.46 4.29 -0.63
CA GLY A 74 49.13 3.04 -1.00
C GLY A 74 49.73 2.31 0.20
N VAL A 75 50.38 3.05 1.11
CA VAL A 75 51.02 2.47 2.31
C VAL A 75 49.98 2.06 3.34
N VAL A 76 48.94 2.86 3.59
CA VAL A 76 47.83 2.48 4.50
C VAL A 76 47.05 1.29 3.95
N LYS A 77 46.82 1.22 2.64
CA LYS A 77 46.10 0.10 2.01
C LYS A 77 46.94 -1.18 1.94
N TYR A 78 48.27 -1.07 1.79
CA TYR A 78 49.18 -2.22 1.86
C TYR A 78 49.38 -2.69 3.32
N LEU A 79 49.47 -1.77 4.27
CA LEU A 79 49.53 -2.06 5.71
C LEU A 79 48.24 -2.71 6.19
N ASN A 80 47.06 -2.14 5.90
CA ASN A 80 45.77 -2.76 6.22
C ASN A 80 45.62 -4.16 5.59
N LYS A 81 46.14 -4.37 4.38
CA LYS A 81 46.09 -5.69 3.72
C LYS A 81 47.10 -6.69 4.30
N PHE A 82 48.22 -6.22 4.85
CA PHE A 82 49.20 -7.06 5.55
C PHE A 82 48.79 -7.34 7.00
N LEU A 83 48.01 -6.44 7.61
CA LEU A 83 47.58 -6.45 9.00
C LEU A 83 46.18 -7.07 9.21
N ALA A 84 45.33 -7.15 8.18
CA ALA A 84 44.00 -7.79 8.21
C ALA A 84 44.03 -9.34 8.25
N LYS A 85 45.18 -9.95 8.57
CA LYS A 85 45.19 -11.32 9.08
C LYS A 85 45.02 -11.22 10.60
N GLU A 86 43.75 -11.23 10.97
CA GLU A 86 43.10 -11.23 12.28
C GLU A 86 44.03 -11.58 13.44
N LEU A 87 44.22 -10.62 14.37
CA LEU A 87 44.57 -10.94 15.75
C LEU A 87 43.26 -11.27 16.47
N PRO A 88 43.16 -12.38 17.21
CA PRO A 88 41.94 -12.75 17.93
C PRO A 88 41.65 -11.73 19.05
N HIS A 89 40.42 -11.24 19.10
CA HIS A 89 39.93 -10.37 20.16
C HIS A 89 39.77 -11.19 21.47
N PRO A 90 40.05 -10.67 22.67
CA PRO A 90 40.18 -11.51 23.87
C PRO A 90 38.90 -12.05 24.52
N GLU A 91 37.77 -12.03 23.82
CA GLU A 91 36.49 -12.53 24.35
C GLU A 91 36.19 -14.00 23.97
N TYR A 92 37.09 -14.66 23.23
CA TYR A 92 36.81 -15.94 22.55
C TYR A 92 37.07 -17.24 23.34
N TYR A 93 37.28 -17.20 24.65
CA TYR A 93 37.35 -18.43 25.47
C TYR A 93 36.65 -18.26 26.82
N LYS A 94 35.32 -18.31 26.82
CA LYS A 94 34.56 -18.81 27.97
C LYS A 94 33.99 -20.18 27.61
N GLU A 95 34.46 -21.20 28.32
CA GLU A 95 33.84 -22.53 28.31
C GLU A 95 32.41 -22.41 28.88
N GLY A 96 31.43 -22.81 28.07
CA GLY A 96 30.13 -23.33 28.49
C GLY A 96 29.43 -22.64 29.65
N GLU A 97 28.83 -21.48 29.39
CA GLU A 97 27.59 -21.10 30.04
C GLU A 97 26.55 -20.88 28.93
N GLU A 98 25.39 -21.54 29.04
CA GLU A 98 24.23 -21.24 28.21
C GLU A 98 23.92 -19.75 28.38
N GLU A 99 24.32 -18.92 27.40
CA GLU A 99 23.88 -17.53 27.34
C GLU A 99 22.37 -17.55 27.13
N ASN A 100 21.67 -17.41 28.25
CA ASN A 100 20.26 -17.16 28.29
C ASN A 100 20.08 -15.74 27.74
N TRP A 101 19.79 -15.65 26.44
CA TRP A 101 19.79 -14.42 25.64
C TRP A 101 18.96 -13.26 26.21
N GLY A 102 18.16 -13.43 27.27
CA GLY A 102 17.35 -12.37 27.88
C GLY A 102 16.35 -11.70 26.92
N ILE A 103 16.28 -12.17 25.67
CA ILE A 103 15.38 -11.72 24.61
C ILE A 103 14.10 -12.52 24.79
N GLU A 104 13.01 -11.83 25.16
CA GLU A 104 11.66 -12.37 25.03
C GLU A 104 11.36 -12.50 23.53
N VAL A 105 11.49 -13.73 23.01
CA VAL A 105 11.10 -14.04 21.64
C VAL A 105 9.59 -14.23 21.64
N ASN A 106 8.89 -13.47 20.81
CA ASN A 106 7.46 -13.68 20.60
C ASN A 106 7.26 -15.05 19.94
N GLU A 107 6.36 -15.88 20.49
CA GLU A 107 6.08 -17.23 19.96
C GLU A 107 5.64 -17.19 18.49
N ASN A 108 5.02 -16.10 18.07
CA ASN A 108 4.55 -15.86 16.71
C ASN A 108 5.49 -14.98 15.88
N ALA A 109 6.74 -14.75 16.28
CA ALA A 109 7.67 -13.92 15.53
C ALA A 109 7.86 -14.40 14.07
N PRO A 110 8.23 -13.51 13.13
CA PRO A 110 8.51 -13.88 11.74
C PRO A 110 9.75 -14.78 11.63
N PHE A 111 10.67 -14.68 12.58
CA PHE A 111 11.88 -15.49 12.68
C PHE A 111 12.04 -16.06 14.09
N SER A 112 12.79 -17.14 14.21
CA SER A 112 12.97 -17.86 15.48
C SER A 112 14.31 -17.51 16.13
N LYS A 113 14.50 -17.87 17.40
CA LYS A 113 15.83 -17.79 18.04
C LYS A 113 16.90 -18.56 17.25
N LYS A 114 16.51 -19.70 16.65
CA LYS A 114 17.42 -20.53 15.84
C LYS A 114 17.91 -19.79 14.59
N THR A 115 17.10 -18.88 14.07
CA THR A 115 17.47 -18.00 12.95
C THR A 115 18.71 -17.15 13.29
N LEU A 116 18.75 -16.56 14.49
CA LEU A 116 19.88 -15.73 14.93
C LEU A 116 21.15 -16.57 15.11
N GLU A 117 21.04 -17.73 15.75
CA GLU A 117 22.15 -18.66 15.93
C GLU A 117 22.79 -19.05 14.58
N LEU A 118 21.97 -19.43 13.60
CA LEU A 118 22.46 -19.80 12.27
C LEU A 118 23.13 -18.63 11.54
N LEU A 119 22.61 -17.40 11.68
CA LEU A 119 23.19 -16.20 11.08
C LEU A 119 24.54 -15.82 11.74
N GLU A 120 24.69 -16.02 13.04
CA GLU A 120 25.97 -15.85 13.72
C GLU A 120 27.00 -16.91 13.31
N GLU A 121 26.58 -18.17 13.20
CA GLU A 121 27.46 -19.26 12.83
C GLU A 121 27.96 -19.13 11.37
N ILE A 122 27.08 -18.78 10.42
CA ILE A 122 27.50 -18.54 9.02
C ILE A 122 28.36 -17.28 8.89
N ASN A 123 28.16 -16.26 9.73
CA ASN A 123 29.03 -15.08 9.76
C ASN A 123 30.44 -15.44 10.26
N LYS A 124 30.56 -16.30 11.28
CA LYS A 124 31.84 -16.85 11.77
C LYS A 124 32.50 -17.79 10.76
N ASN A 125 31.71 -18.53 9.98
CA ASN A 125 32.20 -19.50 8.99
C ASN A 125 31.46 -19.37 7.64
N PRO A 126 31.77 -18.33 6.83
CA PRO A 126 31.03 -18.00 5.61
C PRO A 126 31.44 -18.89 4.43
N THR A 127 31.36 -20.20 4.62
CA THR A 127 31.74 -21.22 3.64
C THR A 127 30.51 -21.99 3.15
N ARG A 128 30.52 -22.34 1.87
CA ARG A 128 29.53 -23.19 1.23
C ARG A 128 29.47 -24.57 1.88
N LYS A 129 30.60 -25.07 2.38
CA LYS A 129 30.65 -26.33 3.10
C LYS A 129 29.81 -26.25 4.38
N PHE A 130 30.02 -25.22 5.20
CA PHE A 130 29.23 -25.02 6.43
C PHE A 130 27.73 -24.91 6.15
N TYR A 131 27.33 -24.14 5.13
CA TYR A 131 25.92 -24.09 4.70
C TYR A 131 25.39 -25.47 4.26
N LEU A 132 26.16 -26.24 3.49
CA LEU A 132 25.72 -27.56 3.01
C LEU A 132 25.60 -28.58 4.14
N ASP A 133 26.51 -28.54 5.11
CA ASP A 133 26.52 -29.43 6.27
C ASP A 133 25.32 -29.15 7.20
N ASN A 134 24.81 -27.91 7.24
CA ASN A 134 23.66 -27.49 8.05
C ASN A 134 22.43 -27.10 7.21
N LYS A 135 22.34 -27.59 5.97
CA LYS A 135 21.39 -27.08 4.97
C LYS A 135 19.93 -27.19 5.42
N GLU A 136 19.58 -28.27 6.11
CA GLU A 136 18.20 -28.52 6.59
C GLU A 136 17.76 -27.40 7.54
N ASP A 137 18.61 -27.05 8.52
CA ASP A 137 18.35 -25.97 9.47
C ASP A 137 18.25 -24.59 8.78
N PHE A 138 19.11 -24.29 7.80
CA PHE A 138 19.01 -23.06 7.01
C PHE A 138 17.71 -22.99 6.20
N VAL A 139 17.26 -24.11 5.66
CA VAL A 139 15.99 -24.15 4.92
C VAL A 139 14.82 -23.93 5.87
N GLU A 140 14.77 -24.66 6.98
CA GLU A 140 13.67 -24.64 7.95
C GLU A 140 13.55 -23.30 8.67
N HIS A 141 14.66 -22.69 9.09
CA HIS A 141 14.64 -21.53 9.99
C HIS A 141 14.99 -20.19 9.33
N LEU A 142 15.40 -20.18 8.05
CA LEU A 142 15.74 -18.96 7.31
C LEU A 142 15.03 -18.90 5.95
N GLU A 143 15.25 -19.88 5.07
CA GLU A 143 14.73 -19.80 3.70
C GLU A 143 13.20 -19.94 3.62
N GLU A 144 12.60 -20.92 4.30
CA GLU A 144 11.14 -21.11 4.31
C GLU A 144 10.40 -20.00 5.07
N PRO A 145 10.84 -19.55 6.26
CA PRO A 145 10.23 -18.39 6.94
C PRO A 145 10.30 -17.13 6.08
N MET A 146 11.43 -16.87 5.40
CA MET A 146 11.53 -15.73 4.48
C MET A 146 10.56 -15.87 3.30
N LYS A 147 10.41 -17.06 2.71
CA LYS A 147 9.42 -17.29 1.63
C LYS A 147 7.99 -17.10 2.11
N LEU A 148 7.66 -17.64 3.30
CA LEU A 148 6.34 -17.50 3.91
C LEU A 148 6.01 -16.03 4.16
N LEU A 149 6.95 -15.29 4.74
CA LEU A 149 6.82 -13.86 4.96
C LEU A 149 6.52 -13.09 3.67
N PHE A 150 7.25 -13.34 2.58
CA PHE A 150 6.96 -12.73 1.29
C PHE A 150 5.60 -13.15 0.71
N ALA A 151 5.19 -14.41 0.88
CA ALA A 151 3.87 -14.88 0.45
C ALA A 151 2.73 -14.19 1.22
N GLU A 152 2.89 -14.04 2.53
CA GLU A 152 1.92 -13.37 3.40
C GLU A 152 1.85 -11.87 3.09
N ILE A 153 2.98 -11.18 2.94
CA ILE A 153 3.01 -9.77 2.49
C ILE A 153 2.32 -9.62 1.13
N SER A 154 2.64 -10.49 0.16
CA SER A 154 2.01 -10.49 -1.18
C SER A 154 0.48 -10.58 -1.10
N SER A 155 -0.05 -11.36 -0.14
CA SER A 155 -1.50 -11.51 0.04
C SER A 155 -2.20 -10.27 0.59
N HIS A 156 -1.45 -9.37 1.24
CA HIS A 156 -1.93 -8.08 1.77
C HIS A 156 -1.67 -6.92 0.81
N LEU A 157 -0.89 -7.12 -0.26
CA LEU A 157 -0.63 -6.07 -1.24
C LEU A 157 -1.85 -5.77 -2.13
N PRO A 158 -2.03 -4.50 -2.54
CA PRO A 158 -3.08 -4.12 -3.48
C PRO A 158 -2.95 -4.83 -4.83
N LYS A 159 -4.09 -5.07 -5.48
CA LYS A 159 -4.13 -5.75 -6.78
C LYS A 159 -3.36 -5.00 -7.85
N GLU A 160 -3.33 -3.68 -7.75
CA GLU A 160 -2.58 -2.78 -8.61
C GLU A 160 -1.09 -3.10 -8.54
N MET A 161 -0.52 -3.29 -7.33
CA MET A 161 0.87 -3.70 -7.15
C MET A 161 1.13 -5.11 -7.70
N LEU A 162 0.23 -6.05 -7.42
CA LEU A 162 0.34 -7.43 -7.93
C LEU A 162 0.26 -7.51 -9.46
N SER A 163 -0.33 -6.52 -10.13
CA SER A 163 -0.35 -6.44 -11.59
C SER A 163 1.02 -6.05 -12.16
N VAL A 164 1.80 -5.25 -11.42
CA VAL A 164 3.08 -4.67 -11.84
C VAL A 164 4.29 -5.49 -11.37
N LEU A 165 4.21 -6.08 -10.17
CA LEU A 165 5.32 -6.77 -9.51
C LEU A 165 5.25 -8.30 -9.68
N GLU A 166 6.42 -8.91 -9.85
CA GLU A 166 6.65 -10.34 -9.65
C GLU A 166 6.79 -10.60 -8.15
N THR A 167 5.86 -11.40 -7.61
CA THR A 167 5.75 -11.67 -6.17
C THR A 167 5.85 -13.16 -5.82
N GLU A 168 6.03 -14.04 -6.81
CA GLU A 168 6.00 -15.50 -6.61
C GLU A 168 7.33 -16.16 -6.95
N LYS A 169 7.94 -15.77 -8.08
CA LYS A 169 9.08 -16.51 -8.66
C LYS A 169 10.40 -15.83 -8.36
N ASN A 170 11.37 -16.61 -7.88
CA ASN A 170 12.76 -16.17 -7.64
C ASN A 170 12.89 -14.93 -6.74
N ILE A 171 11.99 -14.81 -5.76
CA ILE A 171 11.91 -13.67 -4.83
C ILE A 171 13.05 -13.71 -3.82
N VAL A 172 13.40 -14.89 -3.29
CA VAL A 172 14.39 -15.06 -2.23
C VAL A 172 15.77 -15.46 -2.78
N SER A 173 16.84 -14.95 -2.16
CA SER A 173 18.23 -15.24 -2.50
C SER A 173 18.68 -16.61 -2.03
N ARG A 174 19.90 -16.99 -2.41
CA ARG A 174 20.55 -18.22 -1.95
C ARG A 174 21.79 -17.88 -1.15
N PHE A 175 22.09 -18.69 -0.13
CA PHE A 175 23.30 -18.55 0.67
C PHE A 175 24.61 -18.81 -0.11
N PRO A 176 24.75 -19.87 -0.94
CA PRO A 176 26.00 -20.13 -1.64
C PRO A 176 26.39 -19.00 -2.60
N LYS A 177 27.64 -18.53 -2.52
CA LYS A 177 28.21 -17.57 -3.47
C LYS A 177 28.55 -18.27 -4.79
N ASN A 178 28.23 -17.61 -5.90
CA ASN A 178 28.71 -18.02 -7.22
C ASN A 178 30.12 -17.46 -7.45
N ASP A 179 31.11 -18.04 -6.77
CA ASP A 179 32.47 -17.51 -6.68
C ASP A 179 33.52 -18.31 -7.50
N PHE A 180 33.06 -18.98 -8.56
CA PHE A 180 33.92 -19.78 -9.45
C PHE A 180 34.77 -20.83 -8.73
N GLY A 181 34.24 -21.43 -7.65
CA GLY A 181 34.85 -22.58 -6.98
C GLY A 181 35.66 -22.23 -5.72
N ARG A 182 35.57 -20.99 -5.22
CA ARG A 182 36.16 -20.62 -3.91
C ARG A 182 35.31 -21.07 -2.72
N GLY A 183 34.06 -21.46 -2.97
CA GLY A 183 33.24 -22.18 -2.01
C GLY A 183 32.78 -21.34 -0.82
N GLY A 184 32.52 -20.05 -1.01
CA GLY A 184 31.97 -19.15 0.00
C GLY A 184 30.45 -19.19 0.09
N ALA A 185 29.93 -18.68 1.20
CA ALA A 185 28.51 -18.40 1.42
C ALA A 185 28.33 -16.92 1.81
N TRP A 186 27.16 -16.38 1.53
CA TRP A 186 26.69 -15.13 2.13
C TRP A 186 26.35 -15.40 3.59
N ASP A 187 26.59 -14.42 4.44
CA ASP A 187 26.24 -14.41 5.87
C ASP A 187 24.92 -13.67 6.12
N PHE A 188 24.15 -13.47 5.05
CA PHE A 188 22.85 -12.82 5.03
C PHE A 188 21.94 -13.51 4.02
N ILE A 189 20.64 -13.30 4.17
CA ILE A 189 19.62 -13.67 3.18
C ILE A 189 18.76 -12.45 2.87
N TRP A 190 18.30 -12.36 1.63
CA TRP A 190 17.40 -11.29 1.21
C TRP A 190 16.41 -11.75 0.16
N GLY A 191 15.25 -11.13 0.15
CA GLY A 191 14.27 -11.27 -0.91
C GLY A 191 13.85 -9.92 -1.46
N ALA A 192 13.21 -9.91 -2.63
CA ALA A 192 12.59 -8.70 -3.14
C ALA A 192 11.49 -9.00 -4.14
N PHE A 193 10.42 -8.20 -4.09
CA PHE A 193 9.51 -8.01 -5.20
C PHE A 193 10.14 -7.07 -6.23
N TYR A 194 9.93 -7.36 -7.51
CA TYR A 194 10.53 -6.60 -8.61
C TYR A 194 9.57 -6.53 -9.81
N PRO A 195 9.76 -5.60 -10.76
CA PRO A 195 8.85 -5.47 -11.90
C PRO A 195 8.72 -6.75 -12.74
N LYS A 196 7.49 -7.08 -13.16
CA LYS A 196 7.23 -8.23 -14.04
C LYS A 196 8.00 -8.12 -15.35
N GLY A 197 8.56 -9.24 -15.79
CA GLY A 197 9.44 -9.28 -16.98
C GLY A 197 10.86 -8.77 -16.73
N GLY A 198 11.13 -8.23 -15.54
CA GLY A 198 12.46 -7.81 -15.08
C GLY A 198 13.25 -8.92 -14.40
N LYS A 199 14.32 -8.51 -13.69
CA LYS A 199 15.21 -9.37 -12.90
C LYS A 199 15.42 -8.74 -11.53
N ARG A 200 15.17 -9.52 -10.48
CA ARG A 200 15.39 -9.17 -9.07
C ARG A 200 16.70 -8.42 -8.82
N ILE A 201 17.81 -8.89 -9.38
CA ILE A 201 19.16 -8.34 -9.10
C ILE A 201 19.53 -7.08 -9.90
N ARG A 202 18.68 -6.60 -10.82
CA ARG A 202 19.02 -5.47 -11.72
C ARG A 202 18.01 -4.34 -11.64
N ASP A 203 16.73 -4.67 -11.54
CA ASP A 203 15.65 -3.68 -11.61
C ASP A 203 15.31 -3.15 -10.21
N ALA A 204 14.21 -2.40 -10.11
CA ALA A 204 13.66 -1.97 -8.83
C ALA A 204 13.35 -3.15 -7.90
N GLN A 205 13.64 -2.97 -6.63
CA GLN A 205 13.50 -3.95 -5.57
C GLN A 205 12.71 -3.33 -4.43
N LEU A 206 11.56 -3.91 -4.09
CA LEU A 206 10.98 -3.78 -2.75
C LEU A 206 11.47 -4.98 -1.94
N TYR A 207 12.46 -4.76 -1.07
CA TYR A 207 13.28 -5.81 -0.51
C TYR A 207 13.14 -5.96 1.00
N ILE A 208 13.51 -7.15 1.47
CA ILE A 208 13.81 -7.47 2.87
C ILE A 208 15.18 -8.14 2.88
N TRP A 209 16.06 -7.69 3.76
CA TRP A 209 17.43 -8.17 3.92
C TRP A 209 17.70 -8.38 5.41
N ILE A 210 18.35 -9.48 5.77
CA ILE A 210 18.62 -9.85 7.17
C ILE A 210 20.01 -10.47 7.33
N ASN A 211 20.73 -10.05 8.36
CA ASN A 211 21.95 -10.68 8.85
C ASN A 211 21.90 -10.88 10.38
N LYS A 212 23.03 -11.25 10.99
CA LYS A 212 23.13 -11.49 12.44
C LYS A 212 22.82 -10.29 13.34
N ASP A 213 22.90 -9.07 12.83
CA ASP A 213 22.77 -7.85 13.64
C ASP A 213 21.46 -7.12 13.36
N ILE A 214 21.04 -7.07 12.10
CA ILE A 214 19.98 -6.16 11.64
C ILE A 214 19.09 -6.82 10.60
N LEU A 215 17.89 -6.27 10.49
CA LEU A 215 16.98 -6.47 9.38
C LEU A 215 16.71 -5.10 8.71
N GLU A 216 16.77 -5.06 7.39
CA GLU A 216 16.46 -3.88 6.58
C GLU A 216 15.37 -4.21 5.56
N TYR A 217 14.40 -3.31 5.37
CA TYR A 217 13.42 -3.40 4.30
C TYR A 217 13.13 -2.03 3.70
N GLY A 218 12.85 -2.02 2.40
CA GLY A 218 12.61 -0.77 1.69
C GLY A 218 12.75 -0.91 0.18
N PHE A 219 13.17 0.17 -0.47
CA PHE A 219 13.30 0.27 -1.92
C PHE A 219 14.76 0.48 -2.32
N SER A 220 15.23 -0.29 -3.32
CA SER A 220 16.54 -0.11 -3.93
C SER A 220 16.50 -0.39 -5.44
N LEU A 221 17.50 0.09 -6.17
CA LEU A 221 17.77 -0.35 -7.55
C LEU A 221 18.92 -1.36 -7.56
N GLY A 222 18.69 -2.54 -8.15
CA GLY A 222 19.61 -3.67 -8.07
C GLY A 222 21.01 -3.43 -8.67
N ALA A 223 21.11 -2.68 -9.78
CA ALA A 223 22.38 -2.41 -10.45
C ALA A 223 22.57 -0.93 -10.82
N SER A 224 23.73 -0.38 -10.45
CA SER A 224 24.11 1.00 -10.76
C SER A 224 24.55 1.16 -12.22
N GLY A 225 24.32 2.33 -12.82
CA GLY A 225 24.66 2.68 -14.19
C GLY A 225 23.79 2.00 -15.25
N THR A 226 22.57 1.57 -14.88
CA THR A 226 21.62 0.94 -15.80
C THR A 226 20.63 1.96 -16.37
N VAL A 227 19.99 1.62 -17.50
CA VAL A 227 18.90 2.40 -18.11
C VAL A 227 17.75 2.66 -17.11
N VAL A 228 17.54 1.73 -16.17
CA VAL A 228 16.54 1.84 -15.11
C VAL A 228 16.90 2.93 -14.10
N GLU A 229 18.16 2.99 -13.67
CA GLU A 229 18.63 4.06 -12.78
C GLU A 229 18.62 5.42 -13.48
N GLU A 230 19.08 5.48 -14.74
CA GLU A 230 19.04 6.73 -15.53
C GLU A 230 17.60 7.23 -15.68
N ARG A 231 16.65 6.33 -15.97
CA ARG A 231 15.23 6.67 -16.05
C ARG A 231 14.70 7.16 -14.70
N PHE A 232 14.99 6.45 -13.61
CA PHE A 232 14.58 6.82 -12.27
C PHE A 232 15.09 8.22 -11.90
N LYS A 233 16.40 8.47 -12.03
CA LYS A 233 17.02 9.76 -11.72
C LYS A 233 16.47 10.87 -12.61
N ARG A 234 16.27 10.62 -13.91
CA ARG A 234 15.63 11.59 -14.82
C ARG A 234 14.21 11.94 -14.37
N ASN A 235 13.40 10.93 -14.05
CA ASN A 235 12.01 11.13 -13.65
C ASN A 235 11.91 11.82 -12.30
N LEU A 236 12.70 11.40 -11.30
CA LEU A 236 12.72 12.03 -9.98
C LEU A 236 13.17 13.49 -10.07
N ASN A 237 14.21 13.81 -10.85
CA ASN A 237 14.61 15.20 -11.06
C ASN A 237 13.52 16.04 -11.73
N LYS A 238 12.73 15.43 -12.64
CA LYS A 238 11.62 16.11 -13.34
C LYS A 238 10.42 16.36 -12.42
N TYR A 239 10.05 15.39 -11.60
CA TYR A 239 8.83 15.39 -10.78
C TYR A 239 9.12 15.54 -9.28
N ASN A 240 10.29 16.08 -8.93
CA ASN A 240 10.79 16.16 -7.56
C ASN A 240 9.75 16.78 -6.60
N LYS A 241 9.14 17.91 -7.00
CA LYS A 241 8.19 18.64 -6.15
C LYS A 241 6.93 17.81 -5.87
N GLU A 242 6.40 17.15 -6.89
CA GLU A 242 5.22 16.30 -6.81
C GLU A 242 5.49 15.07 -5.96
N ILE A 243 6.60 14.37 -6.20
CA ILE A 243 6.99 13.17 -5.44
C ILE A 243 7.28 13.52 -3.98
N ASN A 244 7.96 14.64 -3.73
CA ASN A 244 8.16 15.13 -2.37
C ASN A 244 6.81 15.42 -1.68
N LYS A 245 5.87 16.09 -2.36
CA LYS A 245 4.53 16.33 -1.82
C LYS A 245 3.77 15.03 -1.52
N ILE A 246 3.94 14.00 -2.35
CA ILE A 246 3.26 12.71 -2.21
C ILE A 246 3.83 11.90 -1.04
N LEU A 247 5.15 11.85 -0.90
CA LEU A 247 5.82 10.88 -0.02
C LEU A 247 6.30 11.48 1.30
N LYS A 248 6.50 12.79 1.39
CA LYS A 248 7.23 13.41 2.51
C LYS A 248 6.69 13.03 3.87
N ASP A 249 5.37 13.13 4.07
CA ASP A 249 4.77 12.92 5.39
C ASP A 249 4.83 11.44 5.81
N ASP A 250 4.64 10.52 4.86
CA ASP A 250 4.69 9.08 5.14
C ASP A 250 6.12 8.53 5.24
N VAL A 251 7.11 9.23 4.66
CA VAL A 251 8.50 8.76 4.59
C VAL A 251 9.39 9.33 5.68
N THR A 252 9.26 10.62 6.00
CA THR A 252 10.27 11.37 6.79
C THR A 252 10.47 10.80 8.20
N ASP A 253 9.39 10.36 8.85
CA ASP A 253 9.44 9.84 10.23
C ASP A 253 9.47 8.31 10.30
N TYR A 254 9.28 7.63 9.17
CA TYR A 254 9.15 6.18 9.11
C TYR A 254 10.45 5.49 8.64
N PHE A 255 11.11 6.00 7.60
CA PHE A 255 12.37 5.45 7.08
C PHE A 255 13.57 6.18 7.70
N ASN A 256 14.60 5.43 8.05
CA ASN A 256 15.74 5.97 8.81
C ASN A 256 17.08 5.93 8.05
N ARG A 257 17.10 5.42 6.80
CA ARG A 257 18.28 5.46 5.94
C ARG A 257 17.92 5.81 4.49
N PHE A 258 18.70 6.74 3.93
CA PHE A 258 18.55 7.24 2.56
C PHE A 258 19.93 7.30 1.88
N GLY A 259 20.01 6.92 0.62
CA GLY A 259 21.15 7.23 -0.24
C GLY A 259 22.41 6.36 -0.11
N VAL A 260 22.39 5.29 0.69
CA VAL A 260 23.56 4.43 0.97
C VAL A 260 23.24 2.96 0.68
N LYS A 261 24.06 2.28 -0.14
CA LYS A 261 23.87 0.85 -0.50
C LYS A 261 24.90 -0.11 0.11
N ASP A 262 26.13 0.33 0.40
CA ASP A 262 27.20 -0.49 1.02
C ASP A 262 27.79 0.24 2.25
N SER A 263 27.99 -0.52 3.33
CA SER A 263 28.47 -0.08 4.65
C SER A 263 29.92 0.41 4.61
N ASP A 264 30.11 1.69 4.97
CA ASP A 264 31.31 2.30 5.58
C ASP A 264 31.17 3.84 5.65
N ILE A 265 30.12 4.41 5.07
CA ILE A 265 29.79 5.85 5.16
C ILE A 265 28.60 6.01 6.12
N GLU A 266 28.85 6.61 7.28
CA GLU A 266 27.87 6.84 8.36
C GLU A 266 26.88 7.99 8.09
N GLU A 267 27.07 8.77 7.03
CA GLU A 267 26.22 9.94 6.78
C GLU A 267 24.89 9.54 6.10
N THR A 268 23.84 9.39 6.92
CA THR A 268 22.45 9.36 6.47
C THR A 268 21.98 10.77 6.09
N SER A 269 21.56 10.98 4.84
CA SER A 269 20.91 12.23 4.43
C SER A 269 19.42 12.21 4.78
N SER A 270 18.80 13.39 4.94
CA SER A 270 17.34 13.47 5.10
C SER A 270 16.63 13.07 3.80
N PHE A 271 15.38 12.63 3.87
CA PHE A 271 14.57 12.34 2.67
C PHE A 271 14.57 13.51 1.68
N GLN A 272 14.44 14.74 2.19
CA GLN A 272 14.42 15.94 1.37
C GLN A 272 15.76 16.17 0.68
N GLU A 273 16.87 16.03 1.40
CA GLU A 273 18.23 16.17 0.83
C GLU A 273 18.51 15.09 -0.22
N TRP A 274 18.09 13.85 0.04
CA TRP A 274 18.24 12.73 -0.88
C TRP A 274 17.48 12.95 -2.19
N ILE A 275 16.22 13.38 -2.12
CA ILE A 275 15.40 13.68 -3.31
C ILE A 275 15.96 14.89 -4.09
N GLU A 276 16.40 15.95 -3.41
CA GLU A 276 16.94 17.16 -4.05
C GLU A 276 18.29 16.91 -4.72
N ASN A 277 19.07 15.94 -4.24
CA ASN A 277 20.42 15.66 -4.70
C ASN A 277 20.63 14.21 -5.15
N ILE A 278 19.61 13.56 -5.71
CA ILE A 278 19.62 12.12 -6.05
C ILE A 278 20.80 11.70 -6.94
N ASN A 279 21.38 12.61 -7.72
CA ASN A 279 22.53 12.32 -8.56
C ASN A 279 23.82 12.07 -7.76
N ASN A 280 23.89 12.52 -6.50
CA ASN A 280 25.03 12.35 -5.60
C ASN A 280 24.90 11.12 -4.69
N TYR A 281 23.76 10.45 -4.72
CA TYR A 281 23.44 9.34 -3.83
C TYR A 281 23.11 8.06 -4.60
N ASP A 282 23.17 6.93 -3.89
CA ASP A 282 22.57 5.69 -4.34
C ASP A 282 21.04 5.79 -4.30
N VAL A 283 20.37 5.05 -5.18
CA VAL A 283 18.92 4.91 -5.13
C VAL A 283 18.58 3.83 -4.11
N ASN A 284 18.55 4.21 -2.83
CA ASN A 284 18.17 3.36 -1.72
C ASN A 284 17.44 4.16 -0.65
N ILE A 285 16.34 3.60 -0.14
CA ILE A 285 15.59 4.09 1.01
C ILE A 285 15.15 2.86 1.80
N CYS A 286 15.49 2.79 3.08
CA CYS A 286 15.11 1.65 3.91
C CYS A 286 14.87 2.03 5.37
N ARG A 287 14.14 1.13 6.02
CA ARG A 287 14.01 1.09 7.46
C ARG A 287 14.92 -0.02 7.96
N LYS A 288 15.85 0.35 8.83
CA LYS A 288 16.78 -0.53 9.53
C LYS A 288 16.29 -0.75 10.95
N VAL A 289 16.21 -2.03 11.35
CA VAL A 289 15.73 -2.49 12.66
C VAL A 289 16.74 -3.47 13.22
N GLU A 290 16.97 -3.45 14.54
CA GLU A 290 17.82 -4.46 15.18
C GLU A 290 17.14 -5.83 15.15
N ILE A 291 17.89 -6.90 14.89
CA ILE A 291 17.28 -8.23 14.76
C ILE A 291 16.58 -8.68 16.04
N LYS A 292 17.04 -8.21 17.20
CA LYS A 292 16.45 -8.52 18.51
C LYS A 292 15.04 -7.93 18.65
N GLU A 293 14.80 -6.75 18.08
CA GLU A 293 13.47 -6.12 18.08
C GLU A 293 12.50 -6.93 17.21
N VAL A 294 12.95 -7.38 16.03
CA VAL A 294 12.15 -8.21 15.13
C VAL A 294 11.71 -9.53 15.78
N LEU A 295 12.58 -10.14 16.59
CA LEU A 295 12.24 -11.36 17.34
C LEU A 295 11.19 -11.14 18.44
N GLY A 296 11.00 -9.89 18.89
CA GLY A 296 9.98 -9.50 19.86
C GLY A 296 8.65 -9.07 19.22
N THR A 297 8.64 -8.77 17.91
CA THR A 297 7.44 -8.33 17.18
C THR A 297 6.57 -9.52 16.77
N ASP A 298 5.25 -9.37 16.86
CA ASP A 298 4.33 -10.36 16.31
C ASP A 298 4.42 -10.38 14.77
N ARG A 299 4.32 -11.56 14.16
CA ARG A 299 4.42 -11.69 12.70
C ARG A 299 3.36 -10.90 11.96
N GLU A 300 2.10 -10.87 12.42
CA GLU A 300 1.05 -10.10 11.73
C GLU A 300 1.37 -8.60 11.78
N GLU A 301 1.82 -8.10 12.93
CA GLU A 301 2.25 -6.70 13.09
C GLU A 301 3.43 -6.37 12.16
N PHE A 302 4.41 -7.27 12.07
CA PHE A 302 5.55 -7.08 11.18
C PHE A 302 5.15 -7.11 9.70
N ILE A 303 4.23 -8.00 9.31
CA ILE A 303 3.70 -8.06 7.94
C ILE A 303 2.96 -6.77 7.59
N ASP A 304 2.11 -6.26 8.48
CA ASP A 304 1.37 -5.02 8.26
C ASP A 304 2.33 -3.84 8.09
N ASP A 305 3.39 -3.78 8.91
CA ASP A 305 4.39 -2.72 8.84
C ASP A 305 5.17 -2.75 7.52
N VAL A 306 5.69 -3.92 7.11
CA VAL A 306 6.39 -4.06 5.83
C VAL A 306 5.46 -3.82 4.63
N THR A 307 4.21 -4.28 4.71
CA THR A 307 3.19 -4.06 3.66
C THR A 307 2.93 -2.56 3.48
N LYS A 308 2.75 -1.83 4.59
CA LYS A 308 2.60 -0.37 4.57
C LYS A 308 3.83 0.30 3.93
N ALA A 309 5.03 -0.10 4.34
CA ALA A 309 6.28 0.42 3.76
C ALA A 309 6.33 0.21 2.24
N PHE A 310 5.98 -0.98 1.76
CA PHE A 310 6.01 -1.30 0.33
C PHE A 310 4.96 -0.54 -0.47
N ILE A 311 3.76 -0.33 0.08
CA ILE A 311 2.71 0.51 -0.54
C ILE A 311 3.21 1.95 -0.64
N THR A 312 3.75 2.51 0.45
CA THR A 312 4.31 3.88 0.49
C THR A 312 5.42 4.07 -0.54
N LEU A 313 6.27 3.05 -0.75
CA LEU A 313 7.40 3.14 -1.68
C LEU A 313 7.08 2.79 -3.14
N MET A 314 5.87 2.30 -3.44
CA MET A 314 5.47 1.94 -4.80
C MET A 314 5.61 3.07 -5.84
N PRO A 315 5.36 4.36 -5.52
CA PRO A 315 5.64 5.45 -6.45
C PRO A 315 7.09 5.47 -6.97
N LEU A 316 8.06 5.06 -6.15
CA LEU A 316 9.47 4.96 -6.57
C LEU A 316 9.70 3.83 -7.58
N VAL A 317 8.92 2.75 -7.51
CA VAL A 317 8.95 1.68 -8.51
C VAL A 317 8.47 2.23 -9.86
N TYR A 318 7.35 2.96 -9.90
CA TYR A 318 6.82 3.58 -11.14
C TYR A 318 7.83 4.52 -11.79
N LEU A 319 8.55 5.33 -11.00
CA LEU A 319 9.63 6.19 -11.51
C LEU A 319 10.71 5.40 -12.27
N SER A 320 10.94 4.13 -11.93
CA SER A 320 11.97 3.28 -12.54
C SER A 320 11.50 2.50 -13.77
N ILE A 321 10.19 2.29 -13.94
CA ILE A 321 9.65 1.42 -15.00
C ILE A 321 8.98 2.19 -16.14
N GLU A 322 8.50 3.41 -15.90
CA GLU A 322 7.74 4.21 -16.87
C GLU A 322 8.46 5.50 -17.27
N ASP A 323 8.34 5.90 -18.54
CA ASP A 323 8.88 7.20 -18.99
C ASP A 323 8.01 8.39 -18.54
N THR A 324 6.71 8.17 -18.30
CA THR A 324 5.72 9.15 -17.84
C THR A 324 4.95 8.62 -16.63
N PRO A 325 5.58 8.53 -15.44
CA PRO A 325 5.07 7.74 -14.32
C PRO A 325 3.93 8.39 -13.52
N MET A 326 3.66 9.69 -13.70
CA MET A 326 2.77 10.43 -12.81
C MET A 326 1.30 10.00 -12.88
N GLU A 327 0.81 9.58 -14.05
CA GLU A 327 -0.58 9.10 -14.21
C GLU A 327 -0.79 7.83 -13.38
N SER A 328 0.08 6.82 -13.57
CA SER A 328 0.06 5.58 -12.81
C SER A 328 0.26 5.79 -11.30
N ILE A 329 1.11 6.75 -10.90
CA ILE A 329 1.30 7.11 -9.49
C ILE A 329 0.02 7.71 -8.89
N ILE A 330 -0.63 8.65 -9.60
CA ILE A 330 -1.86 9.28 -9.13
C ILE A 330 -2.99 8.26 -9.05
N ASP A 331 -3.16 7.42 -10.06
CA ASP A 331 -4.17 6.36 -10.07
C ASP A 331 -3.93 5.36 -8.94
N PHE A 332 -2.68 4.99 -8.70
CA PHE A 332 -2.31 4.14 -7.57
C PHE A 332 -2.69 4.78 -6.24
N ILE A 333 -2.29 6.03 -5.98
CA ILE A 333 -2.60 6.73 -4.71
C ILE A 333 -4.11 6.89 -4.51
N ASN A 334 -4.84 7.25 -5.57
CA ASN A 334 -6.30 7.36 -5.51
C ASN A 334 -6.96 5.99 -5.24
N GLY A 335 -6.34 4.89 -5.69
CA GLY A 335 -6.75 3.54 -5.34
C GLY A 335 -6.34 3.09 -3.92
N GLN A 336 -5.26 3.67 -3.36
CA GLN A 336 -4.70 3.35 -2.04
C GLN A 336 -5.21 4.21 -0.89
N THR A 337 -6.07 5.20 -1.14
CA THR A 337 -6.53 6.14 -0.11
C THR A 337 -7.55 5.51 0.83
N THR A 338 -7.07 4.53 1.58
CA THR A 338 -7.47 4.32 2.96
C THR A 338 -6.60 5.14 3.90
N GLY A 339 -6.83 6.45 4.03
CA GLY A 339 -6.17 7.25 5.08
C GLY A 339 -5.95 8.76 4.84
N THR A 340 -6.19 9.31 3.65
CA THR A 340 -6.15 10.77 3.49
C THR A 340 -7.42 11.41 4.04
N ILE A 341 -7.25 12.48 4.84
CA ILE A 341 -8.37 13.32 5.28
C ILE A 341 -9.07 13.89 4.05
N ASN A 342 -10.34 13.56 3.87
CA ASN A 342 -11.16 14.10 2.79
C ASN A 342 -11.28 15.61 2.93
N LEU A 343 -11.25 16.32 1.80
CA LEU A 343 -11.59 17.75 1.78
C LEU A 343 -13.01 17.96 2.30
N GLU A 344 -13.23 19.07 3.01
CA GLU A 344 -14.58 19.46 3.39
C GLU A 344 -15.46 19.67 2.15
N TYR A 345 -16.71 19.22 2.23
CA TYR A 345 -17.69 19.35 1.15
C TYR A 345 -18.95 20.03 1.68
N PRO A 346 -18.96 21.37 1.80
CA PRO A 346 -19.99 22.09 2.55
C PRO A 346 -21.33 22.14 1.81
N LEU A 347 -22.43 22.23 2.56
CA LEU A 347 -23.80 22.23 2.01
C LEU A 347 -24.07 23.33 0.97
N PRO A 348 -23.54 24.57 1.08
CA PRO A 348 -23.69 25.57 0.03
C PRO A 348 -23.12 25.13 -1.32
N GLN A 349 -22.01 24.40 -1.34
CA GLN A 349 -21.44 23.86 -2.58
C GLN A 349 -22.39 22.79 -3.18
N ILE A 350 -22.93 21.89 -2.35
CA ILE A 350 -23.91 20.90 -2.82
C ILE A 350 -25.15 21.60 -3.37
N SER A 351 -25.62 22.66 -2.72
CA SER A 351 -26.76 23.48 -3.16
C SER A 351 -26.53 24.11 -4.52
N GLU A 352 -25.32 24.61 -4.78
CA GLU A 352 -24.93 25.14 -6.08
C GLU A 352 -24.93 24.04 -7.16
N GLU A 353 -24.35 22.87 -6.88
CA GLU A 353 -24.24 21.81 -7.88
C GLU A 353 -25.56 21.06 -8.15
N THR A 354 -26.46 21.01 -7.17
CA THR A 354 -27.73 20.23 -7.25
C THR A 354 -28.97 21.10 -7.40
N SER A 355 -28.84 22.42 -7.31
CA SER A 355 -29.95 23.39 -7.19
C SER A 355 -30.94 23.06 -6.06
N MET A 356 -30.57 22.22 -5.10
CA MET A 356 -31.37 21.96 -3.90
C MET A 356 -31.16 23.09 -2.89
N ASN A 357 -32.21 23.42 -2.13
CA ASN A 357 -32.09 24.44 -1.09
C ASN A 357 -31.20 23.95 0.06
N VAL A 358 -30.33 24.81 0.59
CA VAL A 358 -29.47 24.48 1.74
C VAL A 358 -30.29 24.00 2.95
N SER A 359 -31.48 24.56 3.19
CA SER A 359 -32.38 24.13 4.26
C SER A 359 -32.88 22.69 4.07
N GLU A 360 -33.21 22.32 2.83
CA GLU A 360 -33.61 20.96 2.46
C GLU A 360 -32.46 19.98 2.64
N LEU A 361 -31.27 20.31 2.12
CA LEU A 361 -30.05 19.52 2.30
C LEU A 361 -29.68 19.34 3.78
N THR A 362 -29.86 20.38 4.59
CA THR A 362 -29.63 20.33 6.05
C THR A 362 -30.59 19.35 6.71
N ASN A 363 -31.87 19.36 6.32
CA ASN A 363 -32.86 18.40 6.81
C ASN A 363 -32.52 16.96 6.38
N TRP A 364 -32.06 16.76 5.16
CA TRP A 364 -31.65 15.46 4.64
C TRP A 364 -30.44 14.91 5.39
N ILE A 365 -29.37 15.70 5.54
CA ILE A 365 -28.18 15.31 6.33
C ILE A 365 -28.56 15.02 7.78
N SER A 366 -29.44 15.81 8.39
CA SER A 366 -29.92 15.56 9.76
C SER A 366 -30.70 14.24 9.86
N ALA A 367 -31.53 13.93 8.87
CA ALA A 367 -32.25 12.66 8.80
C ALA A 367 -31.28 11.48 8.62
N ILE A 368 -30.28 11.60 7.72
CA ILE A 368 -29.24 10.59 7.51
C ILE A 368 -28.40 10.38 8.77
N LYS A 369 -27.96 11.46 9.44
CA LYS A 369 -27.20 11.38 10.69
C LYS A 369 -27.97 10.68 11.81
N ARG A 370 -29.27 10.99 11.94
CA ARG A 370 -30.14 10.41 12.96
C ARG A 370 -30.49 8.95 12.69
N LYS A 371 -30.83 8.60 11.44
CA LYS A 371 -31.24 7.23 11.09
C LYS A 371 -30.06 6.33 10.73
N LYS A 372 -28.91 6.89 10.35
CA LYS A 372 -27.73 6.21 9.75
C LYS A 372 -28.00 5.51 8.41
N GLN A 373 -29.25 5.56 7.93
CA GLN A 373 -29.61 5.03 6.63
C GLN A 373 -30.75 5.84 5.98
N ALA A 374 -30.67 6.05 4.68
CA ALA A 374 -31.66 6.76 3.90
C ALA A 374 -31.87 6.14 2.50
N ILE A 375 -33.02 6.39 1.90
CA ILE A 375 -33.33 6.08 0.52
C ILE A 375 -33.73 7.38 -0.17
N ILE A 376 -32.97 7.77 -1.20
CA ILE A 376 -33.32 8.84 -2.12
C ILE A 376 -34.18 8.22 -3.22
N TYR A 377 -35.42 8.66 -3.33
CA TYR A 377 -36.39 8.07 -4.26
C TYR A 377 -37.06 9.12 -5.12
N GLY A 378 -37.39 8.74 -6.34
CA GLY A 378 -38.05 9.61 -7.29
C GLY A 378 -38.00 9.06 -8.71
N PRO A 379 -38.59 9.81 -9.66
CA PRO A 379 -38.65 9.43 -11.06
C PRO A 379 -37.24 9.20 -11.66
N PRO A 380 -37.12 8.42 -12.74
CA PRO A 380 -35.86 8.25 -13.43
C PRO A 380 -35.34 9.59 -13.98
N GLY A 381 -34.02 9.75 -14.07
CA GLY A 381 -33.41 10.96 -14.65
C GLY A 381 -33.47 12.23 -13.78
N THR A 382 -33.66 12.10 -12.47
CA THR A 382 -33.63 13.22 -11.52
C THR A 382 -32.27 13.43 -10.82
N GLY A 383 -31.27 12.60 -11.12
CA GLY A 383 -29.92 12.74 -10.54
C GLY A 383 -29.77 12.16 -9.12
N LYS A 384 -30.56 11.16 -8.74
CA LYS A 384 -30.52 10.55 -7.38
C LYS A 384 -29.13 10.08 -6.95
N THR A 385 -28.44 9.34 -7.82
CA THR A 385 -27.08 8.82 -7.57
C THR A 385 -26.07 9.95 -7.45
N PHE A 386 -26.17 10.95 -8.32
CA PHE A 386 -25.38 12.17 -8.23
C PHE A 386 -25.55 12.87 -6.87
N VAL A 387 -26.80 13.11 -6.44
CA VAL A 387 -27.07 13.70 -5.12
C VAL A 387 -26.56 12.82 -3.97
N ALA A 388 -26.72 11.50 -4.06
CA ALA A 388 -26.24 10.55 -3.04
C ALA A 388 -24.73 10.66 -2.83
N GLU A 389 -23.94 10.73 -3.90
CA GLU A 389 -22.49 10.89 -3.83
C GLU A 389 -22.07 12.23 -3.21
N LYS A 390 -22.78 13.33 -3.53
CA LYS A 390 -22.52 14.65 -2.94
C LYS A 390 -22.79 14.67 -1.44
N LEU A 391 -23.87 14.03 -1.01
CA LEU A 391 -24.18 13.85 0.41
C LEU A 391 -23.14 12.97 1.09
N ALA A 392 -22.66 11.90 0.44
CA ALA A 392 -21.59 11.07 0.97
C ALA A 392 -20.29 11.87 1.17
N LYS A 393 -19.89 12.67 0.18
CA LYS A 393 -18.74 13.59 0.28
C LYS A 393 -18.87 14.55 1.46
N ASN A 394 -20.06 15.11 1.69
CA ASN A 394 -20.32 15.93 2.88
C ASN A 394 -20.19 15.16 4.20
N LEU A 395 -20.67 13.92 4.25
CA LEU A 395 -20.64 13.09 5.46
C LEU A 395 -19.21 12.66 5.84
N ILE A 396 -18.33 12.45 4.86
CA ILE A 396 -16.95 12.03 5.08
C ILE A 396 -15.94 13.19 5.13
N GLY A 397 -16.35 14.39 4.69
CA GLY A 397 -15.47 15.57 4.62
C GLY A 397 -14.83 15.92 5.96
N GLY A 398 -13.54 16.29 5.92
CA GLY A 398 -12.74 16.60 7.09
C GLY A 398 -12.34 15.37 7.92
N SER A 399 -12.54 14.15 7.41
CA SER A 399 -12.17 12.91 8.10
C SER A 399 -11.49 11.91 7.16
N ASP A 400 -10.91 10.86 7.72
CA ASP A 400 -10.37 9.71 7.00
C ASP A 400 -11.47 8.72 6.54
N GLY A 401 -12.74 9.11 6.58
CA GLY A 401 -13.85 8.29 6.07
C GLY A 401 -13.76 7.97 4.58
N PHE A 402 -14.62 7.10 4.06
CA PHE A 402 -14.70 6.84 2.62
C PHE A 402 -16.12 6.51 2.19
N TYR A 403 -16.39 6.53 0.89
CA TYR A 403 -17.65 6.01 0.36
C TYR A 403 -17.40 5.02 -0.76
N GLU A 404 -18.32 4.05 -0.90
CA GLU A 404 -18.32 3.06 -1.98
C GLU A 404 -19.71 3.07 -2.63
N VAL A 405 -19.76 2.92 -3.95
CA VAL A 405 -21.01 2.79 -4.70
C VAL A 405 -21.12 1.37 -5.24
N ILE A 406 -22.23 0.70 -4.92
CA ILE A 406 -22.61 -0.58 -5.51
C ILE A 406 -23.98 -0.45 -6.16
N GLN A 407 -24.29 -1.33 -7.12
CA GLN A 407 -25.61 -1.36 -7.75
C GLN A 407 -26.28 -2.72 -7.51
N PHE A 408 -27.56 -2.70 -7.14
CA PHE A 408 -28.37 -3.90 -7.01
C PHE A 408 -29.01 -4.29 -8.33
N HIS A 409 -29.12 -5.60 -8.54
CA HIS A 409 -29.75 -6.20 -9.71
C HIS A 409 -30.58 -7.43 -9.28
N PRO A 410 -31.49 -7.96 -10.12
CA PRO A 410 -32.40 -9.05 -9.73
C PRO A 410 -31.70 -10.31 -9.19
N SER A 411 -30.50 -10.62 -9.68
CA SER A 411 -29.72 -11.78 -9.22
C SER A 411 -28.83 -11.50 -8.01
N TYR A 412 -28.84 -10.29 -7.43
CA TYR A 412 -27.98 -9.93 -6.31
C TYR A 412 -28.47 -10.66 -5.06
N SER A 413 -27.57 -11.35 -4.36
CA SER A 413 -27.93 -12.31 -3.31
C SER A 413 -27.34 -11.96 -1.94
N TYR A 414 -27.79 -12.69 -0.92
CA TYR A 414 -27.20 -12.61 0.42
C TYR A 414 -25.72 -13.01 0.39
N GLU A 415 -25.37 -13.99 -0.45
CA GLU A 415 -24.03 -14.51 -0.62
C GLU A 415 -23.07 -13.49 -1.23
N ASP A 416 -23.58 -12.54 -2.03
CA ASP A 416 -22.80 -11.44 -2.60
C ASP A 416 -22.67 -10.25 -1.62
N PHE A 417 -23.73 -9.98 -0.85
CA PHE A 417 -23.78 -8.81 0.03
C PHE A 417 -23.16 -9.06 1.40
N ILE A 418 -23.56 -10.12 2.09
CA ILE A 418 -23.06 -10.48 3.41
C ILE A 418 -21.90 -11.45 3.28
N GLY A 419 -22.07 -12.55 2.55
CA GLY A 419 -21.02 -13.51 2.31
C GLY A 419 -21.56 -14.89 2.07
N GLY A 420 -20.75 -15.75 1.48
CA GLY A 420 -21.18 -17.08 1.10
C GLY A 420 -20.03 -17.96 0.69
N ILE A 421 -20.38 -19.22 0.46
CA ILE A 421 -19.43 -20.22 -0.01
C ILE A 421 -19.11 -19.93 -1.48
N ARG A 422 -17.82 -19.86 -1.82
CA ARG A 422 -17.35 -19.70 -3.19
C ARG A 422 -16.34 -20.80 -3.51
N PRO A 423 -16.56 -21.62 -4.56
CA PRO A 423 -15.60 -22.65 -4.93
C PRO A 423 -14.28 -22.01 -5.36
N ARG A 424 -13.16 -22.52 -4.82
CA ARG A 424 -11.80 -22.18 -5.26
C ARG A 424 -11.03 -23.46 -5.55
N THR A 425 -10.40 -23.50 -6.70
CA THR A 425 -9.50 -24.60 -7.06
C THR A 425 -8.10 -24.25 -6.62
N ASP A 426 -7.43 -25.14 -5.89
CA ASP A 426 -6.00 -25.00 -5.60
C ASP A 426 -5.15 -25.33 -6.84
N GLU A 427 -3.83 -25.09 -6.76
CA GLU A 427 -2.89 -25.37 -7.85
C GLU A 427 -2.81 -26.85 -8.24
N ASN A 428 -3.26 -27.74 -7.35
CA ASN A 428 -3.29 -29.19 -7.57
C ASN A 428 -4.61 -29.68 -8.19
N GLY A 429 -5.56 -28.77 -8.47
CA GLY A 429 -6.86 -29.10 -9.02
C GLY A 429 -7.89 -29.54 -7.97
N ASN A 430 -7.59 -29.47 -6.67
CA ASN A 430 -8.55 -29.79 -5.61
C ASN A 430 -9.51 -28.63 -5.40
N LEU A 431 -10.79 -28.99 -5.17
CA LEU A 431 -11.85 -28.03 -4.95
C LEU A 431 -12.02 -27.73 -3.46
N SER A 432 -11.84 -26.47 -3.09
CA SER A 432 -12.11 -25.93 -1.75
C SER A 432 -13.34 -25.03 -1.79
N TYR A 433 -14.03 -24.90 -0.65
CA TYR A 433 -15.27 -24.14 -0.51
C TYR A 433 -15.15 -23.08 0.60
N PRO A 434 -14.22 -22.12 0.49
CA PRO A 434 -14.07 -21.08 1.50
C PRO A 434 -15.33 -20.22 1.60
N ILE A 435 -15.58 -19.75 2.83
CA ILE A 435 -16.57 -18.72 3.10
C ILE A 435 -15.90 -17.38 2.82
N VAL A 436 -16.41 -16.69 1.80
CA VAL A 436 -15.89 -15.40 1.35
C VAL A 436 -16.82 -14.29 1.85
N PRO A 437 -16.29 -13.24 2.52
CA PRO A 437 -17.10 -12.10 2.91
C PRO A 437 -17.66 -11.38 1.68
N GLY A 438 -18.92 -10.96 1.77
CA GLY A 438 -19.58 -10.16 0.75
C GLY A 438 -19.18 -8.68 0.82
N ARG A 439 -19.79 -7.88 -0.04
CA ARG A 439 -19.47 -6.44 -0.17
C ARG A 439 -19.71 -5.66 1.12
N PHE A 440 -20.83 -5.89 1.82
CA PHE A 440 -21.14 -5.18 3.05
C PHE A 440 -20.18 -5.52 4.19
N LEU A 441 -19.83 -6.80 4.37
CA LEU A 441 -18.87 -7.19 5.42
C LEU A 441 -17.47 -6.65 5.12
N THR A 442 -17.05 -6.67 3.86
CA THR A 442 -15.76 -6.10 3.44
C THR A 442 -15.74 -4.59 3.70
N PHE A 443 -16.79 -3.87 3.30
CA PHE A 443 -16.96 -2.44 3.59
C PHE A 443 -16.91 -2.14 5.09
N CYS A 444 -17.61 -2.92 5.92
CA CYS A 444 -17.60 -2.72 7.37
C CYS A 444 -16.22 -2.97 8.00
N ARG A 445 -15.46 -3.96 7.52
CA ARG A 445 -14.09 -4.22 8.01
C ARG A 445 -13.17 -3.04 7.71
N GLU A 446 -13.26 -2.46 6.52
CA GLU A 446 -12.49 -1.27 6.19
C GLU A 446 -12.97 -0.04 6.98
N ALA A 447 -14.28 0.10 7.19
CA ALA A 447 -14.84 1.19 8.01
C ALA A 447 -14.39 1.11 9.48
N GLN A 448 -14.14 -0.08 10.03
CA GLN A 448 -13.63 -0.23 11.40
C GLN A 448 -12.21 0.32 11.58
N LYS A 449 -11.45 0.44 10.50
CA LYS A 449 -10.08 1.00 10.51
C LYS A 449 -10.06 2.54 10.43
N ARG A 450 -11.24 3.19 10.39
CA ARG A 450 -11.37 4.64 10.23
C ARG A 450 -12.09 5.28 11.41
N ASP A 451 -11.72 6.51 11.74
CA ASP A 451 -12.44 7.32 12.71
C ASP A 451 -13.64 8.05 12.07
N GLY A 452 -13.49 8.41 10.79
CA GLY A 452 -14.46 9.13 9.98
C GLY A 452 -15.69 8.32 9.60
N ASN A 453 -16.74 9.03 9.18
CA ASN A 453 -17.95 8.38 8.66
C ASN A 453 -17.64 7.63 7.36
N CYS A 454 -18.18 6.43 7.20
CA CYS A 454 -18.05 5.65 5.97
C CYS A 454 -19.44 5.43 5.36
N VAL A 455 -19.61 5.71 4.06
CA VAL A 455 -20.94 5.67 3.40
C VAL A 455 -20.99 4.63 2.30
N LEU A 456 -21.87 3.63 2.43
CA LEU A 456 -22.18 2.69 1.34
C LEU A 456 -23.40 3.19 0.57
N ILE A 457 -23.21 3.53 -0.70
CA ILE A 457 -24.28 3.89 -1.62
C ILE A 457 -24.74 2.63 -2.35
N ILE A 458 -26.04 2.33 -2.28
CA ILE A 458 -26.67 1.20 -2.97
C ILE A 458 -27.59 1.77 -4.04
N ASP A 459 -27.08 1.82 -5.26
CA ASP A 459 -27.82 2.26 -6.43
C ASP A 459 -28.85 1.21 -6.84
N GLU A 460 -30.03 1.64 -7.28
CA GLU A 460 -31.14 0.77 -7.66
C GLU A 460 -31.51 -0.25 -6.57
N ILE A 461 -31.54 0.20 -5.30
CA ILE A 461 -31.71 -0.66 -4.11
C ILE A 461 -32.94 -1.56 -4.19
N ASN A 462 -33.97 -1.14 -4.90
CA ASN A 462 -35.22 -1.84 -5.05
C ASN A 462 -35.16 -2.99 -6.08
N ARG A 463 -34.14 -3.04 -6.96
CA ARG A 463 -34.02 -4.08 -8.01
C ARG A 463 -33.63 -5.47 -7.51
N ALA A 464 -33.26 -5.60 -6.24
CA ALA A 464 -33.04 -6.89 -5.59
C ALA A 464 -34.10 -7.17 -4.51
N ASN A 465 -34.27 -8.44 -4.12
CA ASN A 465 -35.11 -8.79 -2.98
C ASN A 465 -34.42 -8.38 -1.67
N LEU A 466 -34.70 -7.16 -1.21
CA LEU A 466 -34.00 -6.55 -0.08
C LEU A 466 -34.06 -7.38 1.20
N SER A 467 -35.23 -7.93 1.54
CA SER A 467 -35.38 -8.77 2.73
C SER A 467 -34.48 -10.00 2.69
N ARG A 468 -34.28 -10.60 1.51
CA ARG A 468 -33.39 -11.74 1.32
C ARG A 468 -31.92 -11.32 1.32
N VAL A 469 -31.57 -10.24 0.62
CA VAL A 469 -30.18 -9.77 0.49
C VAL A 469 -29.64 -9.28 1.83
N PHE A 470 -30.46 -8.58 2.62
CA PHE A 470 -30.02 -8.01 3.90
C PHE A 470 -29.98 -9.03 5.04
N GLY A 471 -30.83 -10.06 5.01
CA GLY A 471 -30.86 -11.09 6.07
C GLY A 471 -30.92 -10.48 7.47
N GLU A 472 -29.92 -10.78 8.29
CA GLU A 472 -29.73 -10.33 9.66
C GLU A 472 -29.54 -8.82 9.79
N LEU A 473 -29.09 -8.13 8.72
CA LEU A 473 -28.98 -6.67 8.74
C LEU A 473 -30.33 -6.00 8.97
N MET A 474 -31.44 -6.66 8.61
CA MET A 474 -32.77 -6.14 8.90
C MET A 474 -32.97 -5.89 10.39
N TYR A 475 -32.40 -6.72 11.25
CA TYR A 475 -32.38 -6.50 12.69
C TYR A 475 -31.35 -5.43 13.09
N LEU A 476 -30.13 -5.53 12.58
CA LEU A 476 -29.02 -4.62 12.96
C LEU A 476 -29.24 -3.17 12.51
N LEU A 477 -29.96 -2.90 11.43
CA LEU A 477 -30.30 -1.54 10.99
C LEU A 477 -31.17 -0.80 12.01
N GLU A 478 -31.94 -1.54 12.83
CA GLU A 478 -32.76 -1.00 13.91
C GLU A 478 -32.01 -1.01 15.25
N TYR A 479 -31.21 -2.05 15.51
CA TYR A 479 -30.48 -2.25 16.76
C TYR A 479 -28.95 -2.27 16.52
N ARG A 480 -28.39 -1.16 16.03
CA ARG A 480 -26.99 -1.07 15.59
C ARG A 480 -25.94 -1.40 16.66
N ASN A 481 -26.27 -1.26 17.94
CA ASN A 481 -25.36 -1.58 19.05
C ASN A 481 -25.43 -3.07 19.46
N GLN A 482 -26.27 -3.87 18.81
CA GLN A 482 -26.38 -5.30 19.06
C GLN A 482 -25.45 -6.08 18.13
N THR A 483 -25.16 -7.30 18.53
CA THR A 483 -24.38 -8.25 17.75
C THR A 483 -25.23 -9.48 17.47
N VAL A 484 -25.15 -10.03 16.26
CA VAL A 484 -25.88 -11.23 15.85
C VAL A 484 -24.91 -12.26 15.25
N PRO A 485 -25.13 -13.56 15.46
CA PRO A 485 -24.40 -14.58 14.73
C PRO A 485 -24.86 -14.61 13.27
N LEU A 486 -23.93 -14.57 12.33
CA LEU A 486 -24.22 -14.67 10.90
C LEU A 486 -24.58 -16.11 10.52
N ALA A 487 -25.60 -16.29 9.67
CA ALA A 487 -26.04 -17.62 9.22
C ALA A 487 -24.98 -18.40 8.42
N ILE A 488 -23.99 -17.71 7.85
CA ILE A 488 -22.96 -18.34 7.01
C ILE A 488 -21.92 -19.13 7.80
N ASP A 489 -21.54 -18.67 8.99
CA ASP A 489 -20.43 -19.24 9.76
C ASP A 489 -20.58 -19.11 11.29
N GLY A 490 -21.68 -18.53 11.77
CA GLY A 490 -21.94 -18.30 13.19
C GLY A 490 -21.09 -17.20 13.83
N ARG A 491 -20.22 -16.52 13.08
CA ARG A 491 -19.43 -15.41 13.62
C ARG A 491 -20.34 -14.26 14.00
N HIS A 492 -20.00 -13.63 15.11
CA HIS A 492 -20.73 -12.51 15.66
C HIS A 492 -20.40 -11.24 14.87
N PHE A 493 -21.43 -10.54 14.41
CA PHE A 493 -21.31 -9.32 13.61
C PHE A 493 -22.22 -8.20 14.14
N SER A 494 -21.70 -6.98 14.11
CA SER A 494 -22.41 -5.73 14.40
C SER A 494 -22.01 -4.69 13.35
N ILE A 495 -22.94 -3.80 12.98
CA ILE A 495 -22.64 -2.71 12.03
C ILE A 495 -21.81 -1.64 12.77
N PRO A 496 -20.62 -1.25 12.27
CA PRO A 496 -19.84 -0.18 12.88
C PRO A 496 -20.63 1.14 12.98
N SER A 497 -20.39 1.91 14.05
CA SER A 497 -21.16 3.12 14.37
C SER A 497 -20.96 4.27 13.37
N ASN A 498 -19.82 4.24 12.68
CA ASN A 498 -19.43 5.18 11.63
C ASN A 498 -19.96 4.79 10.23
N VAL A 499 -20.65 3.65 10.07
CA VAL A 499 -21.20 3.21 8.78
C VAL A 499 -22.58 3.81 8.49
N TYR A 500 -22.75 4.36 7.30
CA TYR A 500 -24.01 4.89 6.75
C TYR A 500 -24.40 4.16 5.48
N ILE A 501 -25.70 4.03 5.22
CA ILE A 501 -26.21 3.43 3.98
C ILE A 501 -27.13 4.42 3.28
N ILE A 502 -26.85 4.72 2.01
CA ILE A 502 -27.71 5.57 1.16
C ILE A 502 -28.16 4.74 -0.03
N GLY A 503 -29.44 4.38 -0.08
CA GLY A 503 -30.04 3.75 -1.25
C GLY A 503 -30.54 4.79 -2.25
N THR A 504 -30.47 4.49 -3.55
CA THR A 504 -31.25 5.19 -4.57
C THR A 504 -32.34 4.28 -5.09
N MET A 505 -33.53 4.84 -5.36
CA MET A 505 -34.68 4.06 -5.81
C MET A 505 -35.42 4.78 -6.93
N ASN A 506 -35.52 4.13 -8.10
CA ASN A 506 -36.44 4.55 -9.15
C ASN A 506 -37.86 4.16 -8.76
N THR A 507 -38.77 5.12 -8.81
CA THR A 507 -40.17 4.89 -8.45
C THR A 507 -41.04 4.42 -9.61
N ALA A 508 -40.55 4.55 -10.85
CA ALA A 508 -41.27 4.14 -12.06
C ALA A 508 -41.27 2.61 -12.29
N ASP A 509 -40.40 1.86 -11.61
CA ASP A 509 -40.30 0.40 -11.76
C ASP A 509 -41.55 -0.31 -11.14
N ARG A 510 -42.58 -0.54 -11.95
CA ARG A 510 -43.90 -1.10 -11.56
C ARG A 510 -43.82 -2.49 -10.92
N THR A 511 -42.80 -3.29 -11.22
CA THR A 511 -42.59 -4.66 -10.69
C THR A 511 -41.97 -4.69 -9.28
N ILE A 512 -41.58 -3.54 -8.74
CA ILE A 512 -40.71 -3.41 -7.58
C ILE A 512 -41.32 -2.46 -6.51
N ALA A 513 -42.50 -1.90 -6.78
CA ALA A 513 -43.08 -0.72 -6.12
C ALA A 513 -43.42 -0.81 -4.61
N LEU A 514 -43.09 -1.89 -3.89
CA LEU A 514 -43.31 -1.96 -2.45
C LEU A 514 -42.04 -2.39 -1.74
N VAL A 515 -41.21 -1.39 -1.38
CA VAL A 515 -40.32 -1.53 -0.23
C VAL A 515 -41.21 -1.87 0.98
N ASP A 516 -41.05 -3.08 1.52
CA ASP A 516 -41.87 -3.58 2.62
C ASP A 516 -41.90 -2.57 3.80
N HIS A 517 -43.02 -2.49 4.50
CA HIS A 517 -43.22 -1.63 5.66
C HIS A 517 -42.11 -1.76 6.71
N ALA A 518 -41.52 -2.96 6.85
CA ALA A 518 -40.38 -3.21 7.72
C ALA A 518 -39.13 -2.41 7.32
N LEU A 519 -38.81 -2.36 6.02
CA LEU A 519 -37.72 -1.53 5.49
C LEU A 519 -38.07 -0.05 5.60
N ARG A 520 -39.33 0.31 5.30
CA ARG A 520 -39.78 1.70 5.33
C ARG A 520 -39.58 2.36 6.70
N ARG A 521 -39.72 1.59 7.78
CA ARG A 521 -39.49 2.06 9.16
C ARG A 521 -38.01 2.33 9.48
N ARG A 522 -37.11 1.60 8.83
CA ARG A 522 -35.65 1.60 9.12
C ARG A 522 -34.91 2.69 8.36
N PHE A 523 -35.37 3.06 7.18
CA PHE A 523 -34.74 4.11 6.35
C PHE A 523 -35.45 5.47 6.48
N ALA A 524 -34.69 6.57 6.34
CA ALA A 524 -35.27 7.87 6.01
C ALA A 524 -35.58 7.94 4.51
N PHE A 525 -36.79 8.34 4.12
CA PHE A 525 -37.17 8.47 2.70
C PHE A 525 -37.08 9.92 2.27
N LEU A 526 -36.21 10.19 1.29
CA LEU A 526 -35.89 11.52 0.78
C LEU A 526 -36.39 11.61 -0.67
N LYS A 527 -37.47 12.37 -0.91
CA LYS A 527 -38.09 12.48 -2.24
C LYS A 527 -37.26 13.45 -3.09
N LEU A 528 -36.84 13.02 -4.27
CA LEU A 528 -36.19 13.88 -5.25
C LEU A 528 -37.10 14.03 -6.48
N GLU A 529 -37.55 15.26 -6.71
CA GLU A 529 -38.37 15.64 -7.85
C GLU A 529 -37.51 16.30 -8.95
N PRO A 530 -37.96 16.31 -10.21
CA PRO A 530 -37.28 17.05 -11.27
C PRO A 530 -37.18 18.55 -10.93
N LYS A 531 -35.96 19.10 -10.91
CA LYS A 531 -35.69 20.52 -10.63
C LYS A 531 -35.36 21.27 -11.93
N TYR A 532 -36.37 21.87 -12.55
CA TYR A 532 -36.21 22.53 -13.86
C TYR A 532 -35.21 23.70 -13.85
N GLU A 533 -34.95 24.30 -12.68
CA GLU A 533 -33.95 25.35 -12.49
C GLU A 533 -32.54 24.87 -12.86
N ILE A 534 -32.28 23.55 -12.77
CA ILE A 534 -31.02 22.95 -13.23
C ILE A 534 -30.89 23.03 -14.76
N LEU A 535 -31.98 22.80 -15.50
CA LEU A 535 -31.97 22.96 -16.96
C LEU A 535 -31.73 24.41 -17.36
N GLU A 536 -32.43 25.35 -16.70
CA GLU A 536 -32.23 26.78 -16.96
C GLU A 536 -30.76 27.16 -16.76
N ARG A 537 -30.17 26.76 -15.63
CA ARG A 537 -28.76 27.07 -15.34
C ARG A 537 -27.79 26.40 -16.30
N PHE A 538 -27.99 25.13 -16.63
CA PHE A 538 -27.10 24.39 -17.53
C PHE A 538 -27.07 24.99 -18.94
N HIS A 539 -28.19 25.55 -19.41
CA HIS A 539 -28.30 26.16 -20.73
C HIS A 539 -28.16 27.69 -20.75
N GLN A 540 -27.84 28.34 -19.62
CA GLN A 540 -27.68 29.80 -19.57
C GLN A 540 -26.63 30.33 -20.56
N ASP A 541 -25.55 29.59 -20.77
CA ASP A 541 -24.45 29.96 -21.67
C ASP A 541 -24.60 29.37 -23.09
N ASN A 542 -25.70 28.66 -23.38
CA ASN A 542 -25.95 28.04 -24.67
C ASN A 542 -26.87 28.93 -25.54
N ASP A 543 -26.70 28.88 -26.87
CA ASP A 543 -27.53 29.63 -27.84
C ASP A 543 -28.99 29.12 -27.95
N PHE A 544 -29.40 28.17 -27.12
CA PHE A 544 -30.73 27.54 -27.14
C PHE A 544 -31.54 27.89 -25.89
N ASP A 545 -32.64 28.62 -26.07
CA ASP A 545 -33.58 28.92 -25.00
C ASP A 545 -34.36 27.66 -24.60
N VAL A 546 -34.07 27.15 -23.39
CA VAL A 546 -34.68 25.94 -22.84
C VAL A 546 -36.05 26.20 -22.20
N THR A 547 -36.47 27.46 -22.04
CA THR A 547 -37.73 27.84 -21.38
C THR A 547 -38.96 27.16 -22.01
N PRO A 548 -39.12 27.10 -23.35
CA PRO A 548 -40.26 26.44 -23.96
C PRO A 548 -40.29 24.92 -23.68
N LEU A 549 -39.13 24.25 -23.73
CA LEU A 549 -38.99 22.84 -23.35
C LEU A 549 -39.45 22.61 -21.90
N ILE A 550 -39.01 23.46 -20.96
CA ILE A 550 -39.41 23.36 -19.55
C ILE A 550 -40.92 23.47 -19.39
N ASN A 551 -41.58 24.36 -20.14
CA ASN A 551 -43.04 24.48 -20.10
C ASN A 551 -43.74 23.23 -20.62
N VAL A 552 -43.22 22.62 -21.69
CA VAL A 552 -43.72 21.34 -22.20
C VAL A 552 -43.52 20.23 -21.17
N LEU A 553 -42.36 20.14 -20.53
CA LEU A 553 -42.09 19.13 -19.49
C LEU A 553 -42.98 19.30 -18.26
N LYS A 554 -43.20 20.54 -17.80
CA LYS A 554 -44.13 20.83 -16.69
C LYS A 554 -45.56 20.44 -17.06
N ARG A 555 -45.98 20.70 -18.30
CA ARG A 555 -47.28 20.29 -18.82
C ARG A 555 -47.38 18.76 -18.89
N LEU A 556 -46.36 18.08 -19.39
CA LEU A 556 -46.28 16.62 -19.48
C LEU A 556 -46.34 15.96 -18.10
N ASN A 557 -45.48 16.38 -17.18
CA ASN A 557 -45.40 15.78 -15.83
C ASN A 557 -46.68 15.99 -15.02
N LYS A 558 -47.47 17.04 -15.29
CA LYS A 558 -48.80 17.22 -14.70
C LYS A 558 -49.84 16.21 -15.19
N HIS A 559 -49.64 15.60 -16.36
CA HIS A 559 -50.53 14.55 -16.91
C HIS A 559 -50.11 13.13 -16.50
N ILE A 560 -48.93 13.00 -15.90
CA ILE A 560 -48.35 11.76 -15.41
C ILE A 560 -48.63 11.67 -13.91
N GLU A 561 -48.89 10.46 -13.37
CA GLU A 561 -49.04 10.29 -11.93
C GLU A 561 -47.73 10.61 -11.19
N ASP A 562 -47.86 11.12 -9.96
CA ASP A 562 -46.72 11.26 -9.04
C ASP A 562 -45.88 9.98 -9.08
N HIS A 563 -44.55 10.13 -9.20
CA HIS A 563 -43.54 9.06 -9.27
C HIS A 563 -43.14 8.53 -10.65
N PHE A 564 -43.82 8.92 -11.73
CA PHE A 564 -43.50 8.51 -13.11
C PHE A 564 -43.07 9.68 -14.00
N GLU A 565 -42.86 10.86 -13.42
CA GLU A 565 -42.47 12.08 -14.14
C GLU A 565 -41.22 11.87 -15.01
N VAL A 566 -41.17 12.54 -16.14
CA VAL A 566 -39.97 12.61 -16.97
C VAL A 566 -38.94 13.48 -16.26
N GLY A 567 -37.79 12.89 -15.96
CA GLY A 567 -36.64 13.58 -15.38
C GLY A 567 -35.97 14.53 -16.36
N ILE A 568 -35.14 15.43 -15.81
CA ILE A 568 -34.47 16.47 -16.59
C ILE A 568 -33.12 16.03 -17.18
N SER A 569 -32.53 14.92 -16.71
CA SER A 569 -31.17 14.52 -17.09
C SER A 569 -31.00 14.22 -18.59
N PHE A 570 -32.06 13.81 -19.28
CA PHE A 570 -32.06 13.58 -20.72
C PHE A 570 -31.63 14.83 -21.50
N PHE A 571 -31.96 16.01 -20.97
CA PHE A 571 -31.79 17.28 -21.66
C PHE A 571 -30.53 18.04 -21.23
N LEU A 572 -29.76 17.55 -20.26
CA LEU A 572 -28.48 18.16 -19.85
C LEU A 572 -27.36 17.84 -20.87
N ARG A 573 -27.43 18.50 -22.03
CA ARG A 573 -26.53 18.27 -23.19
C ARG A 573 -26.05 19.59 -23.78
N ASP A 574 -24.77 19.72 -24.08
CA ASP A 574 -24.21 20.98 -24.65
C ASP A 574 -24.88 21.36 -25.97
N ASN A 575 -25.20 20.38 -26.82
CA ASN A 575 -25.78 20.58 -28.15
C ASN A 575 -27.27 20.18 -28.22
N LEU A 576 -28.03 20.49 -27.16
CA LEU A 576 -29.43 20.10 -27.01
C LEU A 576 -30.28 20.46 -28.23
N GLN A 577 -30.11 21.65 -28.81
CA GLN A 577 -30.90 22.09 -29.97
C GLN A 577 -30.87 21.11 -31.16
N LYS A 578 -29.73 20.45 -31.40
CA LYS A 578 -29.60 19.47 -32.50
C LYS A 578 -30.02 18.07 -32.10
N GLU A 579 -30.02 17.76 -30.81
CA GLU A 579 -30.26 16.42 -30.28
C GLU A 579 -31.70 16.23 -29.78
N ILE A 580 -32.41 17.32 -29.49
CA ILE A 580 -33.72 17.29 -28.83
C ILE A 580 -34.77 16.49 -29.61
N GLU A 581 -34.76 16.54 -30.95
CA GLU A 581 -35.65 15.72 -31.77
C GLU A 581 -35.36 14.22 -31.56
N ALA A 582 -34.09 13.83 -31.56
CA ALA A 582 -33.69 12.45 -31.36
C ALA A 582 -34.01 11.98 -29.93
N ILE A 583 -33.68 12.79 -28.92
CA ILE A 583 -34.01 12.51 -27.51
C ILE A 583 -35.52 12.31 -27.37
N TRP A 584 -36.32 13.21 -27.94
CA TRP A 584 -37.76 13.15 -27.78
C TRP A 584 -38.37 11.93 -28.48
N THR A 585 -38.00 11.70 -29.74
CA THR A 585 -38.58 10.61 -30.55
C THR A 585 -38.08 9.21 -30.16
N MET A 586 -36.84 9.09 -29.66
CA MET A 586 -36.20 7.81 -29.39
C MET A 586 -36.18 7.43 -27.90
N GLU A 587 -36.36 8.38 -26.99
CA GLU A 587 -36.29 8.12 -25.54
C GLU A 587 -37.59 8.52 -24.83
N ILE A 588 -38.09 9.74 -25.04
CA ILE A 588 -39.27 10.25 -24.33
C ILE A 588 -40.57 9.64 -24.87
N GLU A 589 -40.80 9.68 -26.18
CA GLU A 589 -42.00 9.09 -26.79
C GLU A 589 -42.16 7.60 -26.46
N PRO A 590 -41.14 6.73 -26.63
CA PRO A 590 -41.26 5.33 -26.25
C PRO A 590 -41.60 5.14 -24.76
N TYR A 591 -41.01 5.94 -23.87
CA TYR A 591 -41.34 5.93 -22.45
C TYR A 591 -42.81 6.29 -22.19
N LEU A 592 -43.33 7.31 -22.86
CA LEU A 592 -44.74 7.71 -22.74
C LEU A 592 -45.69 6.67 -23.34
N GLU A 593 -45.31 6.04 -24.45
CA GLU A 593 -46.09 4.95 -25.08
C GLU A 593 -46.17 3.72 -24.17
N GLU A 594 -45.09 3.38 -23.46
CA GLU A 594 -45.11 2.32 -22.46
C GLU A 594 -45.94 2.72 -21.23
N TYR A 595 -45.78 3.96 -20.74
CA TYR A 595 -46.47 4.42 -19.54
C TYR A 595 -47.99 4.52 -19.75
N PHE A 596 -48.42 5.12 -20.86
CA PHE A 596 -49.81 5.31 -21.28
C PHE A 596 -50.27 4.25 -22.29
N PHE A 597 -49.80 3.01 -22.15
CA PHE A 597 -50.15 1.91 -23.07
C PHE A 597 -51.67 1.71 -23.24
N ASP A 598 -52.45 1.96 -22.19
CA ASP A 598 -53.92 1.87 -22.17
C ASP A 598 -54.62 3.18 -22.59
N GLN A 599 -53.89 4.29 -22.72
CA GLN A 599 -54.39 5.65 -22.96
C GLN A 599 -53.57 6.36 -24.07
N PRO A 600 -53.49 5.80 -25.28
CA PRO A 600 -52.61 6.32 -26.35
C PRO A 600 -52.99 7.73 -26.80
N GLU A 601 -54.22 8.18 -26.56
CA GLU A 601 -54.64 9.56 -26.79
C GLU A 601 -53.84 10.58 -25.97
N LYS A 602 -53.40 10.23 -24.76
CA LYS A 602 -52.58 11.12 -23.93
C LYS A 602 -51.18 11.34 -24.50
N VAL A 603 -50.64 10.36 -25.22
CA VAL A 603 -49.32 10.47 -25.87
C VAL A 603 -49.38 11.38 -27.10
N LYS A 604 -50.51 11.42 -27.80
CA LYS A 604 -50.64 12.18 -29.07
C LYS A 604 -50.30 13.65 -28.92
N ASP A 605 -50.66 14.27 -27.79
CA ASP A 605 -50.43 15.68 -27.52
C ASP A 605 -48.95 16.00 -27.23
N PHE A 606 -48.13 14.97 -27.01
CA PHE A 606 -46.70 15.09 -26.69
C PHE A 606 -45.80 14.39 -27.71
N LYS A 607 -46.32 13.98 -28.88
CA LYS A 607 -45.46 13.54 -29.99
C LYS A 607 -44.65 14.71 -30.51
N TRP A 608 -43.42 14.45 -30.94
CA TRP A 608 -42.48 15.46 -31.45
C TRP A 608 -43.12 16.35 -32.52
N GLU A 609 -43.86 15.76 -33.47
CA GLU A 609 -44.58 16.49 -34.52
C GLU A 609 -45.54 17.57 -34.00
N LYS A 610 -46.05 17.43 -32.77
CA LYS A 610 -47.00 18.37 -32.14
C LYS A 610 -46.33 19.45 -31.33
N ILE A 611 -45.21 19.14 -30.68
CA ILE A 611 -44.55 20.04 -29.74
C ILE A 611 -43.30 20.72 -30.31
N LYS A 612 -42.78 20.26 -31.46
CA LYS A 612 -41.53 20.78 -32.04
C LYS A 612 -41.58 22.30 -32.26
N ASP A 613 -42.72 22.82 -32.70
CA ASP A 613 -42.88 24.26 -32.99
C ASP A 613 -42.95 25.05 -31.67
N GLU A 614 -43.50 24.46 -30.60
CA GLU A 614 -43.46 25.07 -29.26
C GLU A 614 -42.04 25.13 -28.70
N ILE A 615 -41.21 24.11 -28.97
CA ILE A 615 -39.87 23.97 -28.40
C ILE A 615 -38.81 24.73 -29.21
N MET A 616 -38.90 24.70 -30.53
CA MET A 616 -37.85 25.19 -31.44
C MET A 616 -38.07 26.64 -31.90
N GLY A 617 -39.26 27.21 -31.69
CA GLY A 617 -39.61 28.58 -32.09
C GLY A 617 -40.23 28.66 -33.48
#